data_AF-A0A162NWB6-F1
#
_entry.id   AF-A0A162NWB6-F1
#
_cell.length_a   1.000
_cell.length_b   1.000
_cell.length_c   1.000
_cell.angle_alpha   90.00
_cell.angle_beta   90.00
_cell.angle_gamma   90.00
#
_symmetry.space_group_name_H-M   'P 1'
#
loop_
_entity.id
_entity.type
_entity.pdbx_description
1 polymer ?
#
loop_
_entity_poly.entity_id
_entity_poly.type
_entity_poly.pdbx_seq_one_letter_code
_entity_poly.pdbx_strand_id
1 'polypeptide(L)' 'MTEEQIDGMVRELQNSPVELWDFVSRNVEGAEPSEIDNLVSDFEDSYLDLREFVINSLAK' A
#
# COMPACT_ATOMS: atom_id res chain seq x y z
N MET A 1 -9.76 11.72 -6.23
CA MET A 1 -8.38 12.14 -5.89
C MET A 1 -7.66 12.56 -7.16
N THR A 2 -6.70 13.48 -7.06
CA THR A 2 -5.78 13.84 -8.15
C THR A 2 -4.54 12.94 -8.12
N GLU A 3 -3.76 12.93 -9.21
CA GLU A 3 -2.50 12.16 -9.26
C GLU A 3 -1.51 12.59 -8.17
N GLU A 4 -1.39 13.89 -7.90
CA GLU A 4 -0.54 14.42 -6.83
C GLU A 4 -0.97 13.94 -5.43
N GLN A 5 -2.27 13.75 -5.21
CA GLN A 5 -2.77 13.21 -3.93
C GLN A 5 -2.43 11.73 -3.78
N ILE A 6 -2.50 10.95 -4.86
CA ILE A 6 -2.11 9.54 -4.86
C ILE A 6 -0.61 9.43 -4.57
N ASP A 7 0.21 10.20 -5.29
CA ASP A 7 1.66 10.19 -5.12
C ASP A 7 2.09 10.66 -3.72
N GLY A 8 1.35 11.61 -3.12
CA GLY A 8 1.53 12.02 -1.73
C GLY A 8 1.28 10.87 -0.76
N MET A 9 0.14 10.18 -0.88
CA MET A 9 -0.20 9.03 -0.03
C MET A 9 0.80 7.88 -0.19
N VAL A 10 1.22 7.57 -1.42
CA VAL A 10 2.21 6.50 -1.66
C VAL A 10 3.51 6.82 -0.93
N ARG A 11 3.97 8.07 -0.97
CA ARG A 11 5.18 8.48 -0.23
C ARG A 11 4.99 8.38 1.27
N GLU A 12 3.84 8.79 1.81
CA GLU A 12 3.57 8.67 3.25
C GLU A 12 3.60 7.20 3.69
N LEU A 13 2.94 6.32 2.93
CA LEU A 13 2.92 4.88 3.19
C LEU A 13 4.32 4.26 3.10
N GLN A 14 5.14 4.56 2.07
CA GLN A 14 6.52 4.02 1.98
C GLN A 14 7.43 4.48 3.13
N ASN A 15 7.18 5.66 3.70
CA ASN A 15 7.97 6.17 4.82
C ASN A 15 7.49 5.64 6.18
N SER A 16 6.40 4.88 6.21
CA SER A 16 5.75 4.43 7.44
C SER A 16 5.35 2.95 7.33
N PRO A 17 6.24 2.02 7.70
CA PRO A 17 5.99 0.58 7.59
C PRO A 17 4.72 0.13 8.32
N VAL A 18 4.41 0.79 9.44
CA VAL A 18 3.20 0.51 10.24
C VAL A 18 1.93 0.94 9.50
N GLU A 19 1.93 2.12 8.89
CA GLU A 19 0.77 2.59 8.12
C GLU A 19 0.61 1.83 6.80
N LEU A 20 1.72 1.46 6.16
CA LEU A 20 1.71 0.59 4.99
C LEU A 20 1.10 -0.77 5.31
N TRP A 21 1.51 -1.40 6.40
CA TRP A 21 0.94 -2.68 6.84
C TRP A 21 -0.56 -2.58 7.17
N ASP A 22 -0.97 -1.56 7.92
CA ASP A 22 -2.38 -1.32 8.24
C ASP A 22 -3.20 -1.03 6.97
N PHE A 23 -2.66 -0.28 6.02
CA PHE A 23 -3.29 -0.02 4.74
C PHE A 23 -3.46 -1.30 3.92
N VAL A 24 -2.43 -2.13 3.79
CA VAL A 24 -2.48 -3.37 3.02
C VAL A 24 -3.44 -4.37 3.66
N SER A 25 -3.36 -4.58 4.98
CA SER A 25 -4.24 -5.51 5.71
C SER A 25 -5.73 -5.15 5.61
N ARG A 26 -6.07 -3.87 5.52
CA ARG A 26 -7.46 -3.41 5.32
C ARG A 26 -7.96 -3.60 3.90
N ASN A 27 -7.08 -3.64 2.92
CA ASN A 27 -7.43 -3.70 1.49
C ASN A 27 -7.27 -5.10 0.87
N VAL A 28 -6.63 -6.02 1.58
CA VAL A 28 -6.49 -7.43 1.23
C VAL A 28 -7.28 -8.29 2.22
N GLU A 29 -8.57 -8.51 1.93
CA GLU A 29 -9.44 -9.33 2.77
C GLU A 29 -9.00 -10.81 2.75
N GLY A 30 -8.94 -11.41 3.94
CA GLY A 30 -8.69 -12.84 4.10
C GLY A 30 -7.24 -13.29 3.93
N ALA A 31 -6.30 -12.36 3.75
CA ALA A 31 -4.87 -12.66 3.75
C ALA A 31 -4.34 -12.95 5.17
N GLU A 32 -3.41 -13.89 5.27
CA GLU A 32 -2.69 -14.15 6.52
C GLU A 32 -1.66 -13.04 6.80
N PRO A 33 -1.31 -12.78 8.07
CA PRO A 33 -0.34 -11.74 8.43
C PRO A 33 1.00 -11.84 7.67
N SER A 34 1.48 -13.06 7.41
CA SER A 34 2.71 -13.30 6.63
C SER A 34 2.58 -12.90 5.16
N GLU A 35 1.39 -13.00 4.57
CA GLU A 35 1.14 -12.54 3.21
C GLU A 35 1.14 -11.01 3.15
N ILE A 36 0.59 -10.35 4.19
CA ILE A 36 0.67 -8.90 4.35
C ILE A 36 2.14 -8.47 4.50
N ASP A 37 2.93 -9.16 5.32
CA ASP A 37 4.35 -8.84 5.52
C ASP A 37 5.14 -8.91 4.20
N ASN A 38 4.90 -9.95 3.39
CA ASN A 38 5.55 -10.07 2.08
C ASN A 38 5.17 -8.92 1.14
N LEU A 39 3.87 -8.59 1.07
CA LEU A 39 3.39 -7.48 0.24
C LEU A 39 3.96 -6.14 0.70
N VAL A 40 4.05 -5.90 2.01
CA VAL A 40 4.64 -4.68 2.58
C VAL A 40 6.10 -4.57 2.19
N SER A 41 6.89 -5.63 2.30
CA SER A 41 8.29 -5.61 1.82
C SER A 41 8.39 -5.32 0.32
N ASP A 42 7.54 -5.93 -0.52
CA ASP A 42 7.52 -5.63 -1.95
C ASP A 42 7.20 -4.14 -2.23
N PHE A 43 6.30 -3.55 -1.45
CA PHE A 43 5.90 -2.14 -1.56
C PHE A 43 6.92 -1.14 -0.99
N GLU A 44 7.73 -1.54 -0.02
CA GLU A 44 8.85 -0.75 0.48
C GLU A 44 9.93 -0.60 -0.61
N ASP A 45 10.18 -1.66 -1.38
CA ASP A 45 11.16 -1.66 -2.46
C ASP A 45 10.63 -1.05 -3.78
N SER A 46 9.31 -1.04 -3.99
CA SER A 46 8.70 -0.61 -5.26
C SER A 46 7.60 0.43 -5.10
N TYR A 47 7.94 1.68 -5.46
CA TYR A 47 6.98 2.80 -5.52
C TYR A 47 5.84 2.53 -6.51
N LEU A 48 6.15 1.93 -7.66
CA LEU A 48 5.16 1.71 -8.72
C LEU A 48 4.12 0.67 -8.30
N ASP A 49 4.56 -0.42 -7.67
CA ASP A 49 3.65 -1.49 -7.22
C ASP A 49 2.75 -0.99 -6.10
N LEU A 50 3.30 -0.22 -5.14
CA LEU A 50 2.48 0.42 -4.11
C LEU A 50 1.49 1.43 -4.70
N ARG A 51 1.91 2.23 -5.68
CA ARG A 51 1.03 3.19 -6.35
C ARG A 51 -0.13 2.50 -7.05
N GLU A 52 0.13 1.42 -7.78
CA GLU A 52 -0.90 0.63 -8.41
C GLU A 52 -1.85 0.02 -7.37
N PHE A 53 -1.31 -0.51 -6.28
CA PHE A 53 -2.08 -1.05 -5.18
C PHE A 53 -3.01 0.00 -4.53
N VAL A 54 -2.50 1.21 -4.26
CA VAL A 54 -3.29 2.33 -3.71
C VAL A 54 -4.42 2.72 -4.68
N ILE A 55 -4.13 2.82 -5.98
CA ILE A 55 -5.14 3.13 -7.00
C ILE A 55 -6.24 2.06 -7.01
N ASN A 56 -5.87 0.78 -7.02
CA ASN A 56 -6.81 -0.33 -7.01
C ASN A 56 -7.65 -0.39 -5.72
N SER A 57 -7.04 -0.05 -4.59
CA SER A 57 -7.69 -0.01 -3.28
C SER A 57 -8.74 1.10 -3.19
N LEU A 58 -8.47 2.26 -3.80
CA LEU A 58 -9.38 3.41 -3.82
C LEU A 58 -10.52 3.27 -4.85
N ALA A 59 -10.39 2.35 -5.79
CA ALA A 59 -11.40 2.09 -6.82
C ALA A 59 -12.49 1.10 -6.38
N LYS A 60 -12.32 0.46 -5.22
CA LYS A 60 -13.33 -0.41 -4.58
C LYS A 60 -14.34 0.40 -3.78
#